data_AF-A0ABD6FJ10-F1
#
_entry.id   AF-A0ABD6FJ10-F1
#
_cell.length_a   1.000
_cell.length_b   1.000
_cell.length_c   1.000
_cell.angle_alpha   90.00
_cell.angle_beta   90.00
_cell.angle_gamma   90.00
#
_symmetry.space_group_name_H-M   'P 1'
#
loop_
_entity.id
_entity.type
_entity.pdbx_description
1 polymer ?
#
loop_
_entity_poly.entity_id
_entity_poly.type
_entity_poly.pdbx_seq_one_letter_code
_entity_poly.pdbx_strand_id
1 'polypeptide(L)'
;APGAMPPPSGQPVPAPPPSGAPVPAPAAPQGPITIRPDQVVAGIGDPSATTYEHGENLLRRIPEEFKAKARRTDAVVPLVFGLLMSVHPEVRQRQHQVLVQRHGKQLADAAWNEGGALQQLAPDLRLPLSEIAFSALRRRSPQELEQIMGSLDALIKADGRVDVFEFCLSTLLRTELYEVIHHRPPWGKQRQTLASAAQPIATLLAVLARVGHDNPRQGESAFRAGLYRVLPGHHVPFAPPQQGLSALDPVWPALDGLQGSDKAALVESLVMVISHDGVMTTQEVELLRTVCGVLHCPVPPLAGHPQAAAGTPAQSGGRG
;
A
#
# COMPACT_ATOMS: atom_id res chain seq x y z
N ALA A 1 -65.36 14.90 49.67
CA ALA A 1 -65.02 15.41 48.33
C ALA A 1 -63.62 16.03 48.39
N PRO A 2 -62.79 15.83 47.35
CA PRO A 2 -61.35 15.64 47.51
C PRO A 2 -60.52 16.93 47.43
N GLY A 3 -59.34 16.87 48.06
CA GLY A 3 -58.34 17.93 48.14
C GLY A 3 -57.68 18.28 46.81
N ALA A 4 -57.33 19.57 46.68
CA ALA A 4 -56.63 20.13 45.54
C ALA A 4 -55.13 19.79 45.63
N MET A 5 -54.62 19.11 44.59
CA MET A 5 -53.20 18.86 44.37
C MET A 5 -52.44 20.16 44.05
N PRO A 6 -51.21 20.35 44.55
CA PRO A 6 -50.31 21.40 44.06
C PRO A 6 -49.71 21.03 42.68
N PRO A 7 -49.29 22.02 41.87
CA PRO A 7 -48.78 21.81 40.53
C PRO A 7 -47.40 21.13 40.52
N PRO A 8 -47.03 20.41 39.45
CA PRO A 8 -45.77 19.68 39.38
C PRO A 8 -44.57 20.63 39.23
N SER A 9 -43.52 20.35 40.00
CA SER A 9 -42.21 20.98 39.92
C SER A 9 -41.63 20.86 38.51
N GLY A 10 -41.23 22.00 37.93
CA GLY A 10 -40.58 22.06 36.62
C GLY A 10 -39.28 21.28 36.59
N GLN A 11 -39.11 20.45 35.57
CA GLN A 11 -37.86 19.75 35.29
C GLN A 11 -36.77 20.77 34.89
N PRO A 12 -35.51 20.57 35.31
CA PRO A 12 -34.42 21.43 34.86
C PRO A 12 -34.15 21.21 33.37
N VAL A 13 -34.16 22.31 32.61
CA VAL A 13 -33.81 22.35 31.18
C VAL A 13 -32.34 21.94 31.02
N PRO A 14 -31.98 21.00 30.13
CA PRO A 14 -30.59 20.64 29.91
C PRO A 14 -29.84 21.81 29.29
N ALA A 15 -28.67 22.13 29.85
CA ALA A 15 -27.77 23.16 29.34
C ALA A 15 -27.36 22.86 27.88
N PRO A 16 -27.21 23.89 27.03
CA PRO A 16 -26.73 23.69 25.66
C PRO A 16 -25.29 23.12 25.68
N PRO A 17 -24.94 22.22 24.74
CA PRO A 17 -23.59 21.67 24.66
C PRO A 17 -22.57 22.79 24.38
N PRO A 18 -21.34 22.69 24.90
CA PRO A 18 -20.30 23.67 24.63
C PRO A 18 -20.00 23.73 23.13
N SER A 19 -19.99 24.96 22.63
CA SER A 19 -19.72 25.30 21.24
C SER A 19 -18.30 24.92 20.84
N GLY A 20 -18.19 24.07 19.82
CA GLY A 20 -17.10 24.08 18.83
C GLY A 20 -15.70 23.69 19.30
N ALA A 21 -15.45 22.40 19.53
CA ALA A 21 -14.14 21.87 19.18
C ALA A 21 -13.99 21.94 17.65
N PRO A 22 -12.85 22.40 17.09
CA PRO A 22 -12.67 22.44 15.65
C PRO A 22 -12.76 21.00 15.13
N VAL A 23 -13.80 20.73 14.34
CA VAL A 23 -13.88 19.52 13.52
C VAL A 23 -12.63 19.55 12.65
N PRO A 24 -11.72 18.56 12.73
CA PRO A 24 -10.58 18.53 11.83
C PRO A 24 -11.14 18.51 10.41
N ALA A 25 -10.75 19.50 9.62
CA ALA A 25 -11.16 19.59 8.23
C ALA A 25 -10.83 18.26 7.55
N PRO A 26 -11.70 17.74 6.67
CA PRO A 26 -11.38 16.55 5.90
C PRO A 26 -10.03 16.78 5.22
N ALA A 27 -9.10 15.84 5.41
CA ALA A 27 -7.80 15.88 4.77
C ALA A 27 -8.04 16.07 3.27
N ALA A 28 -7.55 17.18 2.71
CA ALA A 28 -7.62 17.42 1.28
C ALA A 28 -6.97 16.22 0.56
N PRO A 29 -7.54 15.77 -0.57
CA PRO A 29 -6.88 14.76 -1.39
C PRO A 29 -5.47 15.26 -1.70
N GLN A 30 -4.47 14.55 -1.20
CA GLN A 30 -3.09 14.88 -1.50
C GLN A 30 -2.90 14.68 -2.99
N GLY A 31 -2.74 15.79 -3.72
CA GLY A 31 -2.49 15.79 -5.15
C GLY A 31 -1.20 15.03 -5.50
N PRO A 32 -0.96 14.78 -6.79
CA PRO A 32 0.22 14.05 -7.23
C PRO A 32 1.49 14.67 -6.65
N ILE A 33 2.20 13.85 -5.88
CA ILE A 33 3.55 14.14 -5.45
C ILE A 33 4.44 13.76 -6.62
N THR A 34 5.32 14.64 -7.09
CA THR A 34 6.24 14.31 -8.19
C THR A 34 7.57 13.82 -7.61
N ILE A 35 7.89 12.55 -7.85
CA ILE A 35 9.19 11.94 -7.53
C ILE A 35 9.96 11.76 -8.83
N ARG A 36 11.24 12.16 -8.84
CA ARG A 36 12.07 12.07 -10.04
C ARG A 36 12.66 10.66 -10.20
N PRO A 37 12.64 10.06 -11.41
CA PRO A 37 13.08 8.68 -11.63
C PRO A 37 14.57 8.46 -11.32
N ASP A 38 15.41 9.46 -11.56
CA ASP A 38 16.85 9.42 -11.29
C ASP A 38 17.15 9.24 -9.79
N GLN A 39 16.32 9.82 -8.92
CA GLN A 39 16.45 9.69 -7.46
C GLN A 39 16.09 8.29 -6.99
N VAL A 40 15.16 7.61 -7.67
CA VAL A 40 14.73 6.25 -7.35
C VAL A 40 15.84 5.26 -7.69
N VAL A 41 16.42 5.38 -8.88
CA VAL A 41 17.51 4.49 -9.34
C VAL A 41 18.76 4.67 -8.46
N ALA A 42 19.10 5.91 -8.12
CA ALA A 42 20.25 6.20 -7.27
C ALA A 42 20.09 5.69 -5.82
N GLY A 43 18.86 5.50 -5.33
CA GLY A 43 18.57 5.03 -3.98
C GLY A 43 18.45 3.50 -3.83
N ILE A 44 18.53 2.72 -4.92
CA ILE A 44 18.44 1.25 -4.85
C ILE A 44 19.70 0.71 -4.16
N GLY A 45 19.53 0.06 -3.01
CA GLY A 45 20.62 -0.64 -2.31
C GLY A 45 21.62 0.25 -1.56
N ASP A 46 21.49 1.58 -1.61
CA ASP A 46 22.32 2.53 -0.85
C ASP A 46 21.45 3.64 -0.22
N PRO A 47 21.00 3.49 1.03
CA PRO A 47 20.22 4.51 1.71
C PRO A 47 21.10 5.70 2.10
N SER A 48 20.98 6.81 1.37
CA SER A 48 21.65 8.08 1.70
C SER A 48 21.15 8.67 3.03
N ALA A 49 21.92 9.58 3.66
CA ALA A 49 21.50 10.26 4.91
C ALA A 49 20.15 11.00 4.78
N THR A 50 19.87 11.62 3.63
CA THR A 50 18.59 12.31 3.35
C THR A 50 17.38 11.38 3.34
N THR A 51 17.61 10.11 3.05
CA THR A 51 16.59 9.06 3.05
C THR A 51 16.18 8.66 4.47
N TYR A 52 17.15 8.59 5.39
CA TYR A 52 16.88 8.30 6.80
C TYR A 52 16.06 9.41 7.47
N GLU A 53 16.37 10.68 7.19
CA GLU A 53 15.63 11.83 7.70
C GLU A 53 14.17 11.83 7.23
N HIS A 54 13.93 11.46 5.96
CA HIS A 54 12.58 11.36 5.43
C HIS A 54 11.77 10.25 6.11
N GLY A 55 12.38 9.07 6.29
CA GLY A 55 11.78 7.96 7.03
C GLY A 55 11.43 8.34 8.46
N GLU A 56 12.33 9.00 9.19
CA GLU A 56 12.04 9.49 10.55
C GLU A 56 10.89 10.50 10.57
N ASN A 57 10.84 11.42 9.62
CA ASN A 57 9.78 12.42 9.55
C ASN A 57 8.41 11.76 9.31
N LEU A 58 8.34 10.76 8.43
CA LEU A 58 7.13 9.95 8.23
C LEU A 58 6.69 9.27 9.52
N LEU A 59 7.60 8.61 10.24
CA LEU A 59 7.29 7.93 11.49
C LEU A 59 6.84 8.88 12.61
N ARG A 60 7.34 10.13 12.64
CA ARG A 60 6.91 11.16 13.59
C ARG A 60 5.48 11.64 13.33
N ARG A 61 5.01 11.61 12.08
CA ARG A 61 3.64 12.00 11.70
C ARG A 61 2.58 10.97 12.10
N ILE A 62 2.96 9.73 12.37
CA ILE A 62 2.02 8.70 12.81
C ILE A 62 1.57 9.01 14.25
N PRO A 63 0.24 9.12 14.52
CA PRO A 63 -0.28 9.30 15.87
C PRO A 63 0.20 8.23 16.86
N GLU A 64 0.51 8.62 18.10
CA GLU A 64 1.04 7.68 19.11
C GLU A 64 0.07 6.55 19.45
N GLU A 65 -1.24 6.78 19.34
CA GLU A 65 -2.24 5.73 19.56
C GLU A 65 -2.06 4.53 18.62
N PHE A 66 -1.76 4.78 17.35
CA PHE A 66 -1.53 3.72 16.37
C PHE A 66 -0.16 3.07 16.57
N LYS A 67 0.88 3.87 16.85
CA LYS A 67 2.23 3.34 17.12
C LYS A 67 2.25 2.47 18.37
N ALA A 68 1.50 2.84 19.42
CA ALA A 68 1.38 2.04 20.63
C ALA A 68 0.70 0.68 20.36
N LYS A 69 -0.37 0.66 19.57
CA LYS A 69 -1.03 -0.59 19.14
C LYS A 69 -0.11 -1.45 18.25
N ALA A 70 0.59 -0.83 17.31
CA ALA A 70 1.50 -1.54 16.39
C ALA A 70 2.65 -2.25 17.13
N ARG A 71 3.11 -1.71 18.27
CA ARG A 71 4.18 -2.33 19.07
C ARG A 71 3.71 -3.43 20.02
N ARG A 72 2.40 -3.58 20.21
CA ARG A 72 1.79 -4.49 21.19
C ARG A 72 1.35 -5.80 20.54
N THR A 73 1.89 -6.92 21.04
CA THR A 73 1.60 -8.26 20.47
C THR A 73 0.10 -8.61 20.55
N ASP A 74 -0.61 -8.15 21.58
CA ASP A 74 -2.04 -8.41 21.79
C ASP A 74 -2.96 -7.54 20.92
N ALA A 75 -2.50 -6.37 20.47
CA ALA A 75 -3.28 -5.41 19.68
C ALA A 75 -2.94 -5.38 18.18
N VAL A 76 -1.78 -5.91 17.79
CA VAL A 76 -1.25 -5.74 16.43
C VAL A 76 -2.08 -6.44 15.35
N VAL A 77 -2.68 -7.60 15.64
CA VAL A 77 -3.41 -8.38 14.61
C VAL A 77 -4.68 -7.66 14.18
N PRO A 78 -5.56 -7.19 15.10
CA PRO A 78 -6.68 -6.33 14.72
C PRO A 78 -6.26 -5.07 13.96
N LEU A 79 -5.14 -4.43 14.35
CA LEU A 79 -4.64 -3.23 13.68
C LEU A 79 -4.28 -3.52 12.21
N VAL A 80 -3.55 -4.61 11.97
CA VAL A 80 -3.08 -5.01 10.62
C VAL A 80 -4.25 -5.43 9.74
N PHE A 81 -5.22 -6.17 10.26
CA PHE A 81 -6.44 -6.47 9.51
C PHE A 81 -7.30 -5.22 9.29
N GLY A 82 -7.32 -4.31 10.26
CA GLY A 82 -7.97 -3.00 10.15
C GLY A 82 -7.42 -2.15 9.02
N LEU A 83 -6.11 -2.19 8.76
CA LEU A 83 -5.50 -1.49 7.63
C LEU A 83 -6.07 -1.95 6.28
N LEU A 84 -6.45 -3.23 6.15
CA LEU A 84 -7.05 -3.81 4.95
C LEU A 84 -8.57 -3.68 4.89
N MET A 85 -9.23 -3.14 5.93
CA MET A 85 -10.69 -3.00 5.92
C MET A 85 -11.10 -1.95 4.89
N SER A 86 -11.90 -2.38 3.92
CA SER A 86 -12.41 -1.52 2.86
C SER A 86 -13.29 -0.40 3.43
N VAL A 87 -13.25 0.76 2.77
CA VAL A 87 -14.21 1.85 3.01
C VAL A 87 -15.59 1.53 2.43
N HIS A 88 -15.68 0.58 1.48
CA HIS A 88 -16.94 0.16 0.89
C HIS A 88 -17.69 -0.79 1.83
N PRO A 89 -18.91 -0.42 2.29
CA PRO A 89 -19.61 -1.19 3.32
C PRO A 89 -19.82 -2.67 2.97
N GLU A 90 -20.13 -2.99 1.72
CA GLU A 90 -20.34 -4.37 1.27
C GLU A 90 -19.05 -5.21 1.34
N VAL A 91 -17.93 -4.65 0.89
CA VAL A 91 -16.63 -5.33 0.92
C VAL A 91 -16.17 -5.50 2.36
N ARG A 92 -16.28 -4.44 3.17
CA ARG A 92 -15.93 -4.47 4.59
C ARG A 92 -16.74 -5.53 5.34
N GLN A 93 -18.02 -5.69 5.03
CA GLN A 93 -18.87 -6.73 5.63
C GLN A 93 -18.41 -8.15 5.26
N ARG A 94 -18.01 -8.38 4.01
CA ARG A 94 -17.43 -9.66 3.57
C ARG A 94 -16.10 -9.94 4.28
N GLN A 95 -15.23 -8.93 4.35
CA GLN A 95 -13.95 -9.02 5.06
C GLN A 95 -14.14 -9.33 6.55
N HIS A 96 -15.12 -8.70 7.20
CA HIS A 96 -15.50 -9.03 8.58
C HIS A 96 -15.93 -10.48 8.73
N GLN A 97 -16.82 -10.98 7.85
CA GLN A 97 -17.25 -12.38 7.88
C GLN A 97 -16.08 -13.36 7.70
N VAL A 98 -15.13 -13.05 6.81
CA VAL A 98 -13.89 -13.83 6.64
C VAL A 98 -13.11 -13.91 7.96
N LEU A 99 -12.98 -12.80 8.68
CA LEU A 99 -12.30 -12.77 9.98
C LEU A 99 -13.08 -13.50 11.06
N VAL A 100 -14.41 -13.39 11.10
CA VAL A 100 -15.26 -14.13 12.06
C VAL A 100 -15.04 -15.63 11.90
N GLN A 101 -14.99 -16.12 10.66
CA GLN A 101 -14.82 -17.54 10.38
C GLN A 101 -13.41 -18.05 10.75
N ARG A 102 -12.38 -17.22 10.54
CA ARG A 102 -10.97 -17.63 10.75
C ARG A 102 -10.45 -17.42 12.17
N HIS A 103 -10.92 -16.37 12.83
CA HIS A 103 -10.36 -15.87 14.10
C HIS A 103 -11.40 -15.66 15.20
N GLY A 104 -12.69 -15.82 14.89
CA GLY A 104 -13.79 -15.56 15.81
C GLY A 104 -14.23 -14.09 15.86
N LYS A 105 -15.43 -13.88 16.41
CA LYS A 105 -16.11 -12.58 16.38
C LYS A 105 -15.34 -11.47 17.08
N GLN A 106 -14.72 -11.74 18.22
CA GLN A 106 -14.03 -10.71 19.01
C GLN A 106 -12.89 -10.04 18.22
N LEU A 107 -12.08 -10.83 17.51
CA LEU A 107 -10.98 -10.29 16.70
C LEU A 107 -11.51 -9.58 15.46
N ALA A 108 -12.55 -10.11 14.81
CA ALA A 108 -13.18 -9.47 13.66
C ALA A 108 -13.78 -8.10 14.02
N ASP A 109 -14.48 -7.99 15.15
CA ASP A 109 -15.05 -6.73 15.64
C ASP A 109 -13.94 -5.73 16.01
N ALA A 110 -12.83 -6.19 16.60
CA ALA A 110 -11.68 -5.34 16.86
C ALA A 110 -11.06 -4.81 15.55
N ALA A 111 -10.84 -5.68 14.56
CA ALA A 111 -10.30 -5.28 13.25
C ALA A 111 -11.24 -4.30 12.52
N TRP A 112 -12.55 -4.51 12.62
CA TRP A 112 -13.54 -3.57 12.11
C TRP A 112 -13.36 -2.19 12.75
N ASN A 113 -13.30 -2.13 14.08
CA ASN A 113 -13.15 -0.85 14.80
C ASN A 113 -11.83 -0.15 14.45
N GLU A 114 -10.72 -0.89 14.37
CA GLU A 114 -9.44 -0.34 13.92
C GLU A 114 -9.53 0.20 12.50
N GLY A 115 -10.19 -0.52 11.58
CA GLY A 115 -10.42 -0.05 10.21
C GLY A 115 -11.19 1.27 10.16
N GLY A 116 -12.14 1.49 11.08
CA GLY A 116 -12.84 2.77 11.20
C GLY A 116 -11.92 3.91 11.69
N ALA A 117 -11.11 3.65 12.71
CA ALA A 117 -10.17 4.63 13.25
C ALA A 117 -9.08 5.00 12.23
N LEU A 118 -8.55 4.01 11.50
CA LEU A 118 -7.49 4.16 10.51
C LEU A 118 -7.91 4.94 9.25
N GLN A 119 -9.21 5.18 9.04
CA GLN A 119 -9.67 6.09 7.97
C GLN A 119 -9.16 7.52 8.17
N GLN A 120 -8.91 7.92 9.42
CA GLN A 120 -8.35 9.23 9.75
C GLN A 120 -6.83 9.31 9.53
N LEU A 121 -6.16 8.15 9.38
CA LEU A 121 -4.73 8.09 9.09
C LEU A 121 -4.48 8.35 7.61
N ALA A 122 -3.60 9.32 7.34
CA ALA A 122 -3.20 9.66 5.98
C ALA A 122 -2.67 8.42 5.23
N PRO A 123 -3.03 8.22 3.95
CA PRO A 123 -2.66 7.01 3.22
C PRO A 123 -1.15 6.70 3.19
N ASP A 124 -0.32 7.75 3.09
CA ASP A 124 1.14 7.67 3.07
C ASP A 124 1.76 7.18 4.39
N LEU A 125 0.97 7.15 5.48
CA LEU A 125 1.40 6.68 6.81
C LEU A 125 1.00 5.23 7.10
N ARG A 126 0.17 4.61 6.26
CA ARG A 126 -0.38 3.27 6.50
C ARG A 126 0.65 2.15 6.33
N LEU A 127 1.46 2.20 5.26
CA LEU A 127 2.56 1.25 5.07
C LEU A 127 3.66 1.43 6.15
N PRO A 128 4.13 2.65 6.47
CA PRO A 128 5.02 2.85 7.61
C PRO A 128 4.48 2.32 8.95
N LEU A 129 3.18 2.43 9.21
CA LEU A 129 2.56 1.84 10.39
C LEU A 129 2.66 0.30 10.39
N SER A 130 2.54 -0.33 9.23
CA SER A 130 2.69 -1.78 9.08
C SER A 130 4.12 -2.27 9.33
N GLU A 131 5.13 -1.48 8.94
CA GLU A 131 6.54 -1.75 9.24
C GLU A 131 6.80 -1.72 10.77
N ILE A 132 6.17 -0.79 11.51
CA ILE A 132 6.20 -0.82 12.98
C ILE A 132 5.50 -2.07 13.51
N ALA A 133 4.34 -2.42 12.94
CA ALA A 133 3.53 -3.57 13.33
C ALA A 133 4.29 -4.90 13.19
N PHE A 134 5.15 -5.01 12.18
CA PHE A 134 5.98 -6.20 11.95
C PHE A 134 6.78 -6.61 13.20
N SER A 135 7.31 -5.64 13.95
CA SER A 135 8.08 -5.88 15.18
C SER A 135 7.31 -6.65 16.26
N ALA A 136 5.98 -6.47 16.32
CA ALA A 136 5.10 -7.18 17.23
C ALA A 136 4.54 -8.46 16.62
N LEU A 137 4.25 -8.46 15.31
CA LEU A 137 3.81 -9.65 14.59
C LEU A 137 4.83 -10.77 14.69
N ARG A 138 6.11 -10.49 14.40
CA ARG A 138 7.19 -11.51 14.36
C ARG A 138 7.46 -12.23 15.69
N ARG A 139 6.89 -11.76 16.79
CA ARG A 139 6.99 -12.39 18.13
C ARG A 139 5.93 -13.46 18.38
N ARG A 140 4.98 -13.63 17.45
CA ARG A 140 3.93 -14.66 17.52
C ARG A 140 4.46 -16.03 17.12
N SER A 141 3.69 -17.06 17.44
CA SER A 141 4.05 -18.43 17.08
C SER A 141 3.98 -18.64 15.56
N PRO A 142 4.78 -19.55 14.98
CA PRO A 142 4.74 -19.84 13.55
C PRO A 142 3.34 -20.18 13.03
N GLN A 143 2.56 -20.95 13.80
CA GLN A 143 1.19 -21.31 13.44
C GLN A 143 0.26 -20.09 13.34
N GLU A 144 0.38 -19.14 14.28
CA GLU A 144 -0.39 -17.89 14.20
C GLU A 144 0.05 -17.03 13.01
N LEU A 145 1.34 -17.00 12.70
CA LEU A 145 1.86 -16.27 11.54
C LEU A 145 1.32 -16.83 10.22
N GLU A 146 1.27 -18.15 10.07
CA GLU A 146 0.63 -18.80 8.91
C GLU A 146 -0.85 -18.44 8.79
N GLN A 147 -1.59 -18.46 9.91
CA GLN A 147 -3.00 -18.06 9.94
C GLN A 147 -3.19 -16.57 9.56
N ILE A 148 -2.30 -15.70 10.03
CA ILE A 148 -2.31 -14.27 9.69
C ILE A 148 -2.06 -14.10 8.19
N MET A 149 -1.03 -14.72 7.62
CA MET A 149 -0.73 -14.66 6.19
C MET A 149 -1.91 -15.13 5.34
N GLY A 150 -2.50 -16.28 5.68
CA GLY A 150 -3.68 -16.78 4.96
C GLY A 150 -4.91 -15.89 5.09
N SER A 151 -4.98 -15.06 6.14
CA SER A 151 -6.05 -14.10 6.33
C SER A 151 -5.82 -12.80 5.57
N LEU A 152 -4.57 -12.32 5.47
CA LEU A 152 -4.20 -11.20 4.60
C LEU A 152 -4.64 -11.49 3.16
N ASP A 153 -4.33 -12.69 2.65
CA ASP A 153 -4.74 -13.11 1.30
C ASP A 153 -6.26 -13.16 1.12
N ALA A 154 -6.99 -13.65 2.13
CA ALA A 154 -8.43 -13.73 2.06
C ALA A 154 -9.11 -12.35 2.13
N LEU A 155 -8.52 -11.41 2.88
CA LEU A 155 -9.04 -10.04 3.01
C LEU A 155 -8.92 -9.25 1.71
N ILE A 156 -7.75 -9.29 1.06
CA ILE A 156 -7.53 -8.54 -0.19
C ILE A 156 -8.30 -9.13 -1.38
N LYS A 157 -8.70 -10.41 -1.29
CA LYS A 157 -9.47 -11.11 -2.34
C LYS A 157 -10.98 -11.06 -2.10
N ALA A 158 -11.46 -10.40 -1.04
CA ALA A 158 -12.85 -10.46 -0.59
C ALA A 158 -13.89 -9.89 -1.58
N ASP A 159 -13.48 -8.98 -2.46
CA ASP A 159 -14.32 -8.38 -3.50
C ASP A 159 -13.87 -8.75 -4.94
N GLY A 160 -12.82 -9.57 -5.06
CA GLY A 160 -12.24 -9.96 -6.34
C GLY A 160 -11.38 -8.88 -7.01
N ARG A 161 -11.10 -7.75 -6.35
CA ARG A 161 -10.26 -6.67 -6.87
C ARG A 161 -9.26 -6.23 -5.81
N VAL A 162 -7.98 -6.48 -6.09
CA VAL A 162 -6.89 -6.04 -5.20
C VAL A 162 -6.44 -4.65 -5.64
N ASP A 163 -6.50 -3.68 -4.73
CA ASP A 163 -5.91 -2.35 -4.95
C ASP A 163 -4.40 -2.33 -4.68
N VAL A 164 -3.74 -1.22 -5.05
CA VAL A 164 -2.28 -1.08 -4.90
C VAL A 164 -1.85 -1.18 -3.43
N PHE A 165 -2.57 -0.54 -2.52
CA PHE A 165 -2.23 -0.52 -1.10
C PHE A 165 -2.39 -1.91 -0.47
N GLU A 166 -3.51 -2.58 -0.73
CA GLU A 166 -3.81 -3.94 -0.29
C GLU A 166 -2.76 -4.93 -0.79
N PHE A 167 -2.37 -4.81 -2.06
CA PHE A 167 -1.29 -5.59 -2.64
C PHE A 167 0.03 -5.33 -1.91
N CYS A 168 0.44 -4.07 -1.79
CA CYS A 168 1.71 -3.70 -1.16
C CYS A 168 1.81 -4.20 0.29
N LEU A 169 0.77 -3.93 1.09
CA LEU A 169 0.71 -4.32 2.50
C LEU A 169 0.75 -5.85 2.65
N SER A 170 -0.09 -6.57 1.89
CA SER A 170 -0.16 -8.03 1.97
C SER A 170 1.16 -8.67 1.52
N THR A 171 1.73 -8.21 0.39
CA THR A 171 2.98 -8.76 -0.13
C THR A 171 4.17 -8.51 0.80
N LEU A 172 4.33 -7.30 1.33
CA LEU A 172 5.41 -7.00 2.27
C LEU A 172 5.32 -7.87 3.53
N LEU A 173 4.17 -7.86 4.20
CA LEU A 173 3.98 -8.63 5.42
C LEU A 173 4.12 -10.14 5.17
N ARG A 174 3.58 -10.68 4.06
CA ARG A 174 3.72 -12.10 3.75
C ARG A 174 5.17 -12.51 3.54
N THR A 175 5.94 -11.71 2.80
CA THR A 175 7.36 -11.98 2.58
C THR A 175 8.13 -11.98 3.89
N GLU A 176 7.96 -10.94 4.72
CA GLU A 176 8.68 -10.82 5.98
C GLU A 176 8.26 -11.90 7.00
N LEU A 177 6.96 -12.23 7.09
CA LEU A 177 6.47 -13.27 7.98
C LEU A 177 6.90 -14.67 7.53
N TYR A 178 6.96 -14.94 6.23
CA TYR A 178 7.50 -16.19 5.70
C TYR A 178 8.96 -16.38 6.13
N GLU A 179 9.78 -15.33 6.02
CA GLU A 179 11.18 -15.38 6.43
C GLU A 179 11.36 -15.61 7.93
N VAL A 180 10.46 -15.05 8.76
CA VAL A 180 10.43 -15.32 10.20
C VAL A 180 10.16 -16.79 10.50
N ILE A 181 9.23 -17.43 9.77
CA ILE A 181 8.85 -18.83 9.99
C ILE A 181 9.93 -19.79 9.47
N HIS A 182 10.47 -19.54 8.28
CA HIS A 182 11.28 -20.51 7.54
C HIS A 182 12.77 -20.18 7.49
N HIS A 183 13.18 -19.01 7.97
CA HIS A 183 14.57 -18.52 7.96
C HIS A 183 15.23 -18.55 6.57
N ARG A 184 14.41 -18.35 5.53
CA ARG A 184 14.79 -18.31 4.12
C ARG A 184 13.73 -17.52 3.33
N PRO A 185 14.07 -16.94 2.17
CA PRO A 185 13.10 -16.27 1.32
C PRO A 185 11.98 -17.23 0.87
N PRO A 186 10.79 -16.70 0.54
CA PRO A 186 9.63 -17.49 0.10
C PRO A 186 9.84 -18.29 -1.17
N TRP A 187 10.77 -17.87 -2.03
CA TRP A 187 11.02 -18.52 -3.29
C TRP A 187 12.37 -19.23 -3.32
N GLY A 188 12.41 -20.38 -4.01
CA GLY A 188 13.59 -21.23 -4.08
C GLY A 188 14.67 -20.66 -5.00
N LYS A 189 15.93 -21.06 -4.74
CA LYS A 189 17.13 -20.60 -5.48
C LYS A 189 17.27 -21.14 -6.90
N GLN A 190 16.17 -21.40 -7.63
CA GLN A 190 16.31 -21.80 -9.02
C GLN A 190 16.74 -20.56 -9.81
N ARG A 191 18.02 -20.55 -10.21
CA ARG A 191 18.58 -19.45 -11.00
C ARG A 191 17.78 -19.29 -12.29
N GLN A 192 17.39 -18.05 -12.56
CA GLN A 192 16.73 -17.64 -13.78
C GLN A 192 17.62 -16.65 -14.53
N THR A 193 17.41 -16.58 -15.84
CA THR A 193 17.94 -15.54 -16.71
C THR A 193 16.78 -14.65 -17.15
N LEU A 194 17.06 -13.45 -17.64
CA LEU A 194 16.03 -12.60 -18.24
C LEU A 194 15.22 -13.35 -19.31
N ALA A 195 15.90 -14.07 -20.21
CA ALA A 195 15.25 -14.83 -21.29
C ALA A 195 14.31 -15.93 -20.77
N SER A 196 14.75 -16.71 -19.76
CA SER A 196 13.90 -17.77 -19.18
C SER A 196 12.73 -17.22 -18.36
N ALA A 197 12.86 -16.01 -17.83
CA ALA A 197 11.82 -15.30 -17.09
C ALA A 197 11.01 -14.31 -17.96
N ALA A 198 11.08 -14.40 -19.29
CA ALA A 198 10.48 -13.40 -20.18
C ALA A 198 8.97 -13.19 -19.95
N GLN A 199 8.19 -14.25 -19.77
CA GLN A 199 6.75 -14.16 -19.52
C GLN A 199 6.41 -13.59 -18.13
N PRO A 200 7.05 -14.04 -17.02
CA PRO A 200 6.96 -13.37 -15.72
C PRO A 200 7.31 -11.88 -15.76
N ILE A 201 8.39 -11.50 -16.44
CA ILE A 201 8.84 -10.11 -16.60
C ILE A 201 7.77 -9.31 -17.36
N ALA A 202 7.30 -9.81 -18.50
CA ALA A 202 6.27 -9.14 -19.28
C ALA A 202 4.96 -8.99 -18.49
N THR A 203 4.59 -9.98 -17.68
CA THR A 203 3.40 -9.91 -16.82
C THR A 203 3.54 -8.81 -15.77
N LEU A 204 4.70 -8.73 -15.10
CA LEU A 204 5.00 -7.67 -14.14
C LEU A 204 4.93 -6.28 -14.81
N LEU A 205 5.65 -6.09 -15.91
CA LEU A 205 5.66 -4.82 -16.65
C LEU A 205 4.26 -4.43 -17.13
N ALA A 206 3.46 -5.38 -17.61
CA ALA A 206 2.10 -5.10 -18.10
C ALA A 206 1.14 -4.72 -16.96
N VAL A 207 1.29 -5.33 -15.78
CA VAL A 207 0.50 -4.96 -14.59
C VAL A 207 0.88 -3.55 -14.14
N LEU A 208 2.17 -3.24 -14.00
CA LEU A 208 2.64 -1.90 -13.61
C LEU A 208 2.18 -0.83 -14.61
N ALA A 209 2.33 -1.11 -15.91
CA ALA A 209 1.92 -0.20 -16.97
C ALA A 209 0.41 0.09 -16.94
N ARG A 210 -0.44 -0.90 -16.57
CA ARG A 210 -1.87 -0.67 -16.41
C ARG A 210 -2.20 0.11 -15.13
N VAL A 211 -1.45 -0.11 -14.05
CA VAL A 211 -1.68 0.58 -12.77
C VAL A 211 -1.27 2.06 -12.86
N GLY A 212 -0.14 2.35 -13.52
CA GLY A 212 0.40 3.71 -13.58
C GLY A 212 -0.19 4.61 -14.67
N HIS A 213 -0.94 4.06 -15.62
CA HIS A 213 -1.42 4.81 -16.78
C HIS A 213 -2.92 4.67 -16.98
N ASP A 214 -3.65 5.77 -16.78
CA ASP A 214 -5.10 5.84 -17.06
C ASP A 214 -5.42 5.61 -18.54
N ASN A 215 -4.52 6.03 -19.44
CA ASN A 215 -4.67 5.86 -20.88
C ASN A 215 -4.02 4.54 -21.33
N PRO A 216 -4.80 3.57 -21.86
CA PRO A 216 -4.26 2.27 -22.29
C PRO A 216 -3.14 2.37 -23.33
N ARG A 217 -3.15 3.40 -24.19
CA ARG A 217 -2.08 3.61 -25.20
C ARG A 217 -0.78 4.08 -24.56
N GLN A 218 -0.86 4.89 -23.50
CA GLN A 218 0.33 5.31 -22.74
C GLN A 218 0.88 4.11 -21.96
N GLY A 219 0.02 3.31 -21.33
CA GLY A 219 0.41 2.06 -20.69
C GLY A 219 1.10 1.08 -21.66
N GLU A 220 0.55 0.89 -22.86
CA GLU A 220 1.20 0.05 -23.88
C GLU A 220 2.58 0.59 -24.30
N SER A 221 2.71 1.91 -24.47
CA SER A 221 3.98 2.57 -24.78
C SER A 221 5.01 2.37 -23.67
N ALA A 222 4.60 2.59 -22.41
CA ALA A 222 5.41 2.39 -21.23
C ALA A 222 5.90 0.94 -21.12
N PHE A 223 4.97 -0.02 -21.27
CA PHE A 223 5.27 -1.45 -21.29
C PHE A 223 6.32 -1.79 -22.36
N ARG A 224 6.16 -1.29 -23.59
CA ARG A 224 7.11 -1.56 -24.69
C ARG A 224 8.49 -0.98 -24.41
N ALA A 225 8.56 0.23 -23.84
CA ALA A 225 9.82 0.86 -23.45
C ALA A 225 10.55 0.02 -22.39
N GLY A 226 9.84 -0.38 -21.33
CA GLY A 226 10.39 -1.25 -20.28
C GLY A 226 10.82 -2.62 -20.83
N LEU A 227 9.99 -3.25 -21.65
CA LEU A 227 10.28 -4.56 -22.24
C LEU A 227 11.54 -4.52 -23.12
N TYR A 228 11.68 -3.48 -23.95
CA TYR A 228 12.87 -3.30 -24.78
C TYR A 228 14.15 -3.13 -23.94
N ARG A 229 14.06 -2.43 -22.80
CA ARG A 229 15.19 -2.20 -21.90
C ARG A 229 15.72 -3.48 -21.26
N VAL A 230 14.82 -4.38 -20.83
CA VAL A 230 15.18 -5.60 -20.07
C VAL A 230 15.31 -6.84 -20.98
N LEU A 231 14.56 -6.91 -22.07
CA LEU A 231 14.53 -8.05 -22.99
C LEU A 231 14.71 -7.58 -24.45
N PRO A 232 15.90 -7.06 -24.82
CA PRO A 232 16.14 -6.60 -26.17
C PRO A 232 15.90 -7.73 -27.18
N GLY A 233 15.20 -7.42 -28.27
CA GLY A 233 14.86 -8.38 -29.33
C GLY A 233 13.68 -9.33 -29.02
N HIS A 234 13.09 -9.26 -27.83
CA HIS A 234 11.86 -10.02 -27.54
C HIS A 234 10.63 -9.21 -27.92
N HIS A 235 9.66 -9.90 -28.52
CA HIS A 235 8.36 -9.32 -28.85
C HIS A 235 7.28 -10.05 -28.06
N VAL A 236 6.82 -9.41 -26.98
CA VAL A 236 5.68 -9.88 -26.20
C VAL A 236 4.55 -8.85 -26.35
N PRO A 237 3.33 -9.26 -26.72
CA PRO A 237 2.21 -8.32 -26.85
C PRO A 237 1.84 -7.74 -25.49
N PHE A 238 1.42 -6.47 -25.47
CA PHE A 238 0.85 -5.87 -24.27
C PHE A 238 -0.52 -6.50 -23.98
N ALA A 239 -0.56 -7.36 -22.97
CA ALA A 239 -1.76 -8.08 -22.55
C ALA A 239 -1.85 -8.08 -21.02
N PRO A 240 -2.24 -6.95 -20.40
CA PRO A 240 -2.34 -6.88 -18.94
C PRO A 240 -3.41 -7.86 -18.43
N PRO A 241 -3.08 -8.74 -17.46
CA PRO A 241 -3.96 -9.83 -17.04
C PRO A 241 -5.21 -9.29 -16.35
N GLN A 242 -6.39 -9.86 -16.63
CA GLN A 242 -7.66 -9.38 -16.06
C GLN A 242 -7.67 -9.41 -14.52
N GLN A 243 -6.91 -10.32 -13.91
CA GLN A 243 -6.80 -10.50 -12.46
C GLN A 243 -6.07 -9.37 -11.72
N GLY A 244 -5.63 -8.30 -12.41
CA GLY A 244 -5.03 -7.18 -11.70
C GLY A 244 -3.64 -7.50 -11.14
N LEU A 245 -3.37 -6.91 -9.98
CA LEU A 245 -2.20 -7.18 -9.14
C LEU A 245 -2.15 -8.63 -8.64
N SER A 246 -3.29 -9.32 -8.52
CA SER A 246 -3.33 -10.74 -8.13
C SER A 246 -2.60 -11.65 -9.13
N ALA A 247 -2.42 -11.21 -10.37
CA ALA A 247 -1.65 -11.96 -11.37
C ALA A 247 -0.14 -12.01 -11.06
N LEU A 248 0.34 -11.22 -10.08
CA LEU A 248 1.74 -11.20 -9.69
C LEU A 248 2.12 -12.29 -8.68
N ASP A 249 1.17 -12.82 -7.89
CA ASP A 249 1.41 -13.94 -6.96
C ASP A 249 2.26 -15.09 -7.58
N PRO A 250 1.96 -15.58 -8.80
CA PRO A 250 2.73 -16.66 -9.43
C PRO A 250 4.01 -16.21 -10.14
N VAL A 251 4.27 -14.91 -10.35
CA VAL A 251 5.47 -14.47 -11.11
C VAL A 251 6.72 -14.44 -10.23
N TRP A 252 6.55 -14.22 -8.93
CA TRP A 252 7.65 -14.01 -8.01
C TRP A 252 8.70 -15.13 -7.95
N PRO A 253 8.35 -16.43 -7.98
CA PRO A 253 9.34 -17.49 -7.97
C PRO A 253 10.36 -17.39 -9.11
N ALA A 254 9.92 -16.96 -10.30
CA ALA A 254 10.82 -16.78 -11.44
C ALA A 254 11.65 -15.50 -11.33
N LEU A 255 11.03 -14.40 -10.87
CA LEU A 255 11.71 -13.10 -10.79
C LEU A 255 12.75 -13.05 -9.66
N ASP A 256 12.46 -13.68 -8.52
CA ASP A 256 13.42 -13.75 -7.42
C ASP A 256 14.64 -14.63 -7.76
N GLY A 257 14.47 -15.58 -8.67
CA GLY A 257 15.56 -16.40 -9.23
C GLY A 257 16.58 -15.63 -10.07
N LEU A 258 16.27 -14.40 -10.51
CA LEU A 258 17.22 -13.53 -11.24
C LEU A 258 18.41 -13.15 -10.35
N GLN A 259 19.57 -12.85 -10.96
CA GLN A 259 20.81 -12.61 -10.21
C GLN A 259 21.47 -11.29 -10.61
N GLY A 260 22.03 -10.57 -9.64
CA GLY A 260 22.94 -9.44 -9.86
C GLY A 260 22.44 -8.43 -10.90
N SER A 261 23.13 -8.38 -12.05
CA SER A 261 22.82 -7.47 -13.16
C SER A 261 21.42 -7.67 -13.75
N ASP A 262 20.87 -8.88 -13.73
CA ASP A 262 19.53 -9.15 -14.27
C ASP A 262 18.44 -8.53 -13.39
N LYS A 263 18.60 -8.58 -12.05
CA LYS A 263 17.72 -7.87 -11.12
C LYS A 263 17.82 -6.35 -11.31
N ALA A 264 19.03 -5.82 -11.48
CA ALA A 264 19.23 -4.40 -11.76
C ALA A 264 18.56 -3.96 -13.07
N ALA A 265 18.73 -4.72 -14.16
CA ALA A 265 18.10 -4.44 -15.45
C ALA A 265 16.56 -4.50 -15.37
N LEU A 266 16.02 -5.47 -14.63
CA LEU A 266 14.59 -5.53 -14.34
C LEU A 266 14.14 -4.28 -13.59
N VAL A 267 14.78 -3.92 -12.49
CA VAL A 267 14.37 -2.74 -11.69
C VAL A 267 14.44 -1.45 -12.51
N GLU A 268 15.48 -1.26 -13.33
CA GLU A 268 15.56 -0.12 -14.26
C GLU A 268 14.36 -0.09 -15.23
N SER A 269 13.96 -1.25 -15.76
CA SER A 269 12.76 -1.32 -16.61
C SER A 269 11.47 -1.00 -15.85
N LEU A 270 11.35 -1.38 -14.57
CA LEU A 270 10.18 -1.07 -13.75
C LEU A 270 10.08 0.44 -13.51
N VAL A 271 11.20 1.09 -13.18
CA VAL A 271 11.28 2.55 -13.05
C VAL A 271 10.88 3.21 -14.36
N MET A 272 11.38 2.73 -15.50
CA MET A 272 11.04 3.28 -16.82
C MET A 272 9.55 3.16 -17.17
N VAL A 273 8.90 2.04 -16.82
CA VAL A 273 7.46 1.86 -17.04
C VAL A 273 6.65 2.83 -16.19
N ILE A 274 6.97 2.89 -14.90
CA ILE A 274 6.21 3.71 -13.96
C ILE A 274 6.41 5.19 -14.25
N SER A 275 7.63 5.62 -14.57
CA SER A 275 7.95 7.03 -14.83
C SER A 275 7.75 7.48 -16.29
N HIS A 276 7.05 6.70 -17.10
CA HIS A 276 6.97 6.95 -18.55
C HIS A 276 6.33 8.29 -18.91
N ASP A 277 5.46 8.82 -18.07
CA ASP A 277 4.82 10.14 -18.21
C ASP A 277 5.60 11.29 -17.52
N GLY A 278 6.74 10.97 -16.91
CA GLY A 278 7.64 11.91 -16.25
C GLY A 278 7.28 12.25 -14.80
N VAL A 279 6.24 11.65 -14.22
CA VAL A 279 5.80 11.86 -12.84
C VAL A 279 5.56 10.48 -12.20
N MET A 280 5.73 10.36 -10.87
CA MET A 280 5.39 9.12 -10.16
C MET A 280 4.53 9.47 -8.95
N THR A 281 3.33 8.92 -8.87
CA THR A 281 2.43 9.05 -7.73
C THR A 281 2.94 8.28 -6.50
N THR A 282 2.40 8.58 -5.32
CA THR A 282 2.70 7.83 -4.10
C THR A 282 2.39 6.34 -4.25
N GLN A 283 1.26 5.98 -4.86
CA GLN A 283 0.87 4.58 -5.04
C GLN A 283 1.85 3.82 -5.94
N GLU A 284 2.31 4.46 -7.01
CA GLU A 284 3.29 3.88 -7.93
C GLU A 284 4.66 3.69 -7.27
N VAL A 285 5.09 4.65 -6.45
CA VAL A 285 6.34 4.54 -5.70
C VAL A 285 6.25 3.44 -4.64
N GLU A 286 5.14 3.33 -3.91
CA GLU A 286 4.95 2.24 -2.95
C GLU A 286 4.90 0.89 -3.66
N LEU A 287 4.23 0.78 -4.82
CA LEU A 287 4.24 -0.44 -5.62
C LEU A 287 5.66 -0.80 -6.05
N LEU A 288 6.43 0.15 -6.57
CA LEU A 288 7.83 -0.08 -6.94
C LEU A 288 8.66 -0.52 -5.74
N ARG A 289 8.53 0.16 -4.59
CA ARG A 289 9.24 -0.18 -3.35
C ARG A 289 8.90 -1.61 -2.90
N THR A 290 7.63 -2.01 -2.96
CA THR A 290 7.21 -3.39 -2.67
C THR A 290 7.86 -4.39 -3.62
N VAL A 291 7.81 -4.15 -4.92
CA VAL A 291 8.43 -5.05 -5.91
C VAL A 291 9.95 -5.14 -5.70
N CYS A 292 10.60 -4.03 -5.45
CA CYS A 292 12.02 -3.96 -5.12
C CYS A 292 12.37 -4.71 -3.82
N GLY A 293 11.55 -4.61 -2.78
CA GLY A 293 11.71 -5.38 -1.54
C GLY A 293 11.60 -6.88 -1.78
N VAL A 294 10.61 -7.31 -2.58
CA VAL A 294 10.42 -8.69 -3.03
C VAL A 294 11.61 -9.22 -3.83
N LEU A 295 12.24 -8.37 -4.64
CA LEU A 295 13.43 -8.74 -5.43
C LEU A 295 14.74 -8.66 -4.63
N HIS A 296 14.71 -8.32 -3.34
CA HIS A 296 15.88 -8.09 -2.49
C HIS A 296 16.78 -6.94 -3.00
N CYS A 297 16.18 -5.90 -3.57
CA CYS A 297 16.83 -4.66 -3.99
C CYS A 297 16.08 -3.46 -3.40
N PRO A 298 16.00 -3.32 -2.06
CA PRO A 298 15.08 -2.38 -1.42
C PRO A 298 15.36 -0.93 -1.84
N VAL A 299 14.27 -0.23 -2.17
CA VAL A 299 14.25 1.21 -2.40
C VAL A 299 13.72 1.86 -1.12
N PRO A 300 14.47 2.79 -0.53
CA PRO A 300 14.06 3.39 0.72
C PRO A 300 12.98 4.47 0.49
N PRO A 301 12.31 4.98 1.55
CA PRO A 301 11.24 5.98 1.41
C PRO A 301 11.73 7.22 0.65
N LEU A 302 10.98 7.60 -0.40
CA LEU A 302 11.36 8.70 -1.28
C LEU A 302 10.60 9.98 -0.92
N ALA A 303 11.33 11.05 -0.68
CA ALA A 303 10.76 12.37 -0.46
C ALA A 303 10.30 12.97 -1.80
N GLY A 304 8.99 12.96 -2.04
CA GLY A 304 8.44 13.66 -3.19
C GLY A 304 8.00 15.09 -2.85
N HIS A 305 7.92 15.94 -3.87
CA HIS A 305 7.47 17.32 -3.71
C HIS A 305 6.03 17.48 -4.21
N PRO A 306 5.14 18.20 -3.48
CA PRO A 306 3.82 18.51 -3.98
C PRO A 306 3.93 19.26 -5.31
N GLN A 307 3.24 18.80 -6.35
CA GLN A 307 3.22 19.51 -7.62
C GLN A 307 2.48 20.84 -7.42
N ALA A 308 3.15 21.97 -7.70
CA ALA A 308 2.47 23.24 -7.80
C ALA A 308 1.47 23.14 -8.96
N ALA A 309 0.18 23.39 -8.69
CA ALA A 309 -0.85 23.41 -9.72
C ALA A 309 -0.37 24.33 -10.85
N ALA A 310 -0.19 23.78 -12.05
CA ALA A 310 0.22 24.54 -13.21
C ALA A 310 -0.85 25.60 -13.47
N GLY A 311 -0.56 26.84 -13.05
CA GLY A 311 -1.40 27.99 -13.36
C GLY A 311 -1.53 28.09 -14.86
N THR A 312 -2.75 27.96 -15.37
CA THR A 312 -3.08 28.26 -16.76
C THR A 312 -2.53 29.65 -17.07
N PRO A 313 -1.64 29.83 -18.05
CA PRO A 313 -1.17 31.16 -18.40
C PRO A 313 -2.38 31.96 -18.87
N ALA A 314 -2.74 32.97 -18.08
CA ALA A 314 -3.77 33.92 -18.45
C ALA A 314 -3.33 34.57 -19.78
N GLN A 315 -4.11 34.34 -20.83
CA GLN A 315 -3.95 35.05 -22.10
C GLN A 315 -4.05 36.54 -21.80
N SER A 316 -2.93 37.25 -21.99
CA SER A 316 -2.92 38.70 -21.98
C SER A 316 -3.64 39.17 -23.24
N GLY A 317 -4.93 39.46 -23.08
CA GLY A 317 -5.71 40.17 -24.08
C GLY A 317 -5.15 41.57 -24.27
N GLY A 318 -4.33 41.75 -25.32
CA GLY A 318 -3.94 43.06 -25.81
C GLY A 318 -5.18 43.84 -26.26
N ARG A 319 -5.44 44.97 -25.60
CA ARG A 319 -6.31 46.01 -26.15
C ARG A 319 -5.48 46.84 -27.12
N GLY A 320 -5.79 46.69 -28.42
CA GLY A 320 -5.71 47.78 -29.38
C GLY A 320 -7.02 48.54 -29.40
#